data_AF-A0AAV2H706-F1
#
_entry.id   AF-A0AAV2H706-F1
#
_cell.length_a   1.000
_cell.length_b   1.000
_cell.length_c   1.000
_cell.angle_alpha   90.00
_cell.angle_beta   90.00
_cell.angle_gamma   90.00
#
_symmetry.space_group_name_H-M   'P 1'
#
loop_
_entity.id
_entity.type
_entity.pdbx_description
1 polymer ?
#
loop_
_entity_poly.entity_id
_entity_poly.type
_entity_poly.pdbx_seq_one_letter_code
_entity_poly.pdbx_strand_id
1 'polypeptide(L)'
;DNEPRSSYWAISEQARKMIPGEKQCKIFCGGKTCKYCTEFNWKPHQMAISGLYSEWVTDNILAMARLSNQNIEKYDMLKQLRDLNVKTIVNLQQPGEHAYCGFGNDGSGFSYNPQKLMD
;
A
#
# COMPACT_ATOMS: atom_id res chain seq x y z
N ASP A 1 -2.47 19.46 22.75
CA ASP A 1 -3.22 20.20 21.71
C ASP A 1 -2.53 20.21 20.35
N ASN A 2 -2.25 19.03 19.77
CA ASN A 2 -1.82 18.92 18.37
C ASN A 2 -2.48 17.69 17.76
N GLU A 3 -3.77 17.79 17.48
CA GLU A 3 -4.40 16.80 16.61
C GLU A 3 -3.84 16.95 15.19
N PRO A 4 -3.42 15.86 14.55
CA PRO A 4 -2.92 15.91 13.17
C PRO A 4 -4.03 16.42 12.25
N ARG A 5 -3.76 17.52 11.53
CA ARG A 5 -4.68 18.08 10.54
C ARG A 5 -4.31 17.56 9.15
N SER A 6 -5.31 17.09 8.42
CA SER A 6 -5.13 16.73 7.01
C SER A 6 -4.70 17.97 6.20
N SER A 7 -3.81 17.79 5.23
CA SER A 7 -3.41 18.86 4.30
C SER A 7 -4.49 19.23 3.28
N TYR A 8 -5.65 18.56 3.31
CA TYR A 8 -6.75 18.78 2.40
C TYR A 8 -7.65 19.95 2.83
N TRP A 9 -8.33 20.55 1.84
CA TRP A 9 -9.34 21.59 2.09
C TRP A 9 -10.50 21.04 2.93
N ALA A 10 -10.98 21.83 3.89
CA ALA A 10 -12.04 21.45 4.83
C ALA A 10 -13.31 20.89 4.15
N ILE A 11 -13.67 21.42 2.98
CA ILE A 11 -14.82 20.95 2.19
C ILE A 11 -14.60 19.51 1.69
N SER A 12 -13.38 19.18 1.25
CA SER A 12 -13.05 17.82 0.78
C SER A 12 -13.05 16.80 1.91
N GLU A 13 -12.64 17.21 3.11
CA GLU A 13 -12.72 16.37 4.32
C GLU A 13 -14.16 16.09 4.72
N GLN A 14 -15.02 17.11 4.66
CA GLN A 14 -16.43 16.96 4.98
C GLN A 14 -17.15 16.04 3.96
N ALA A 15 -16.79 16.13 2.67
CA ALA A 15 -17.29 15.22 1.64
C ALA A 15 -16.83 13.77 1.85
N ARG A 16 -15.56 13.56 2.25
CA ARG A 16 -15.04 12.23 2.61
C ARG A 16 -15.84 11.57 3.72
N LYS A 17 -16.16 12.31 4.78
CA LYS A 17 -16.94 11.80 5.92
C LYS A 17 -18.35 11.34 5.54
N MET A 18 -18.94 11.87 4.47
CA MET A 18 -20.28 11.50 4.00
C MET A 18 -20.30 10.32 3.03
N ILE A 19 -19.16 9.93 2.46
CA ILE A 19 -19.07 8.83 1.50
C ILE A 19 -18.82 7.52 2.25
N PRO A 20 -19.55 6.42 1.92
CA PRO A 20 -19.28 5.11 2.52
C PRO A 20 -17.81 4.73 2.37
N GLY A 21 -17.19 4.20 3.43
CA GLY A 21 -15.74 3.91 3.48
C GLY A 21 -15.22 3.15 2.26
N GLU A 22 -15.99 2.16 1.80
CA GLU A 22 -15.70 1.37 0.60
C GLU A 22 -15.59 2.19 -0.70
N LYS A 23 -16.39 3.26 -0.81
CA LYS A 23 -16.42 4.17 -1.98
C LYS A 23 -15.43 5.32 -1.84
N GLN A 24 -14.96 5.63 -0.63
CA GLN A 24 -13.96 6.69 -0.42
C GLN A 24 -12.69 6.38 -1.21
N CYS A 25 -12.24 5.13 -1.21
CA CYS A 25 -11.06 4.71 -1.97
C CYS A 25 -11.24 4.86 -3.49
N LYS A 26 -12.43 4.52 -4.00
CA LYS A 26 -12.74 4.64 -5.43
C LYS A 26 -12.76 6.11 -5.89
N ILE A 27 -13.27 7.00 -5.06
CA ILE A 27 -13.50 8.41 -5.40
C ILE A 27 -12.28 9.28 -5.10
N PHE A 28 -11.58 9.01 -3.99
CA PHE A 28 -10.54 9.90 -3.47
C PHE A 28 -9.13 9.34 -3.53
N CYS A 29 -8.95 8.02 -3.62
CA CYS A 29 -7.62 7.41 -3.75
C CYS A 29 -7.24 7.12 -5.21
N GLY A 30 -8.18 7.21 -6.15
CA GLY A 30 -7.95 6.94 -7.58
C GLY A 30 -8.23 5.49 -8.02
N GLY A 31 -8.81 4.65 -7.16
CA GLY A 31 -9.21 3.29 -7.51
C GLY A 31 -8.09 2.46 -8.14
N LYS A 32 -8.31 1.88 -9.33
CA LYS A 32 -7.30 1.07 -10.03
C LYS A 32 -5.99 1.80 -10.30
N THR A 33 -6.00 3.12 -10.40
CA THR A 33 -4.79 3.94 -10.60
C THR A 33 -4.30 4.59 -9.31
N CYS A 34 -4.72 4.07 -8.15
CA CYS A 34 -4.35 4.61 -6.86
C CYS A 34 -2.83 4.72 -6.69
N LYS A 35 -2.38 5.91 -6.31
CA LYS A 35 -0.95 6.30 -6.23
C LYS A 35 -0.10 5.27 -5.47
N TYR A 36 -0.56 4.84 -4.29
CA TYR A 36 0.18 3.93 -3.42
C TYR A 36 -0.16 2.45 -3.65
N CYS A 37 -1.15 2.12 -4.47
CA CYS A 37 -1.54 0.73 -4.73
C CYS A 37 -1.07 0.22 -6.10
N THR A 38 -0.20 0.97 -6.78
CA THR A 38 0.27 0.71 -8.14
C THR A 38 1.76 1.03 -8.28
N GLU A 39 2.44 0.33 -9.18
CA GLU A 39 3.88 0.44 -9.39
C GLU A 39 4.26 1.67 -10.24
N PHE A 40 3.41 2.08 -11.18
CA PHE A 40 3.78 3.02 -12.24
C PHE A 40 3.81 4.49 -11.79
N ASN A 41 3.40 4.78 -10.56
CA ASN A 41 3.37 6.14 -10.01
C ASN A 41 4.69 6.55 -9.33
N TRP A 42 5.71 5.68 -9.33
CA TRP A 42 6.94 5.89 -8.57
C TRP A 42 8.18 5.75 -9.46
N LYS A 43 9.22 6.52 -9.13
CA LYS A 43 10.53 6.44 -9.79
C LYS A 43 11.40 5.40 -9.09
N PRO A 44 12.42 4.82 -9.75
CA PRO A 44 13.28 3.80 -9.14
C PRO A 44 13.91 4.21 -7.80
N HIS A 45 14.30 5.49 -7.62
CA HIS A 45 14.88 5.97 -6.35
C HIS A 45 13.85 6.08 -5.21
N GLN A 46 12.55 5.96 -5.48
CA GLN A 46 11.47 5.95 -4.50
C GLN A 46 10.96 4.52 -4.21
N MET A 47 11.71 3.52 -4.68
CA MET A 47 11.38 2.11 -4.61
C MET A 47 12.58 1.36 -4.03
N ALA A 48 12.78 1.41 -2.71
CA ALA A 48 13.74 0.54 -2.04
C ALA A 48 13.48 -0.95 -2.36
N ILE A 49 12.21 -1.32 -2.56
CA ILE A 49 11.73 -2.54 -3.20
C ILE A 49 11.06 -2.16 -4.52
N SER A 50 11.56 -2.69 -5.62
CA SER A 50 11.02 -2.47 -6.96
C SER A 50 9.58 -2.97 -7.07
N GLY A 51 8.71 -2.13 -7.64
CA GLY A 51 7.30 -2.46 -7.89
C GLY A 51 6.31 -1.85 -6.88
N LEU A 52 6.78 -1.11 -5.88
CA LEU A 52 5.93 -0.33 -4.98
C LEU A 52 6.70 0.82 -4.34
N TYR A 53 6.00 1.82 -3.82
CA TYR A 53 6.64 2.87 -3.03
C TYR A 53 7.22 2.30 -1.74
N SER A 54 8.50 2.55 -1.49
CA SER A 54 9.19 2.08 -0.30
C SER A 54 10.44 2.89 0.00
N GLU A 55 10.65 3.19 1.28
CA GLU A 55 11.67 4.10 1.75
C GLU A 55 12.17 3.71 3.15
N TRP A 56 13.50 3.68 3.32
CA TRP A 56 14.13 3.46 4.61
C TRP A 56 13.92 4.69 5.49
N VAL A 57 13.09 4.57 6.52
CA VAL A 57 12.81 5.67 7.46
C VAL A 57 13.84 5.72 8.59
N THR A 58 14.52 4.60 8.83
CA THR A 58 15.71 4.47 9.68
C THR A 58 16.62 3.40 9.08
N ASP A 59 17.80 3.18 9.65
CA ASP A 59 18.72 2.12 9.23
C ASP A 59 18.13 0.71 9.30
N ASN A 60 17.08 0.49 10.11
CA ASN A 60 16.49 -0.83 10.35
C ASN A 60 14.99 -0.91 10.06
N ILE A 61 14.35 0.20 9.66
CA ILE A 61 12.91 0.25 9.40
C ILE A 61 12.69 0.71 7.97
N LEU A 62 12.12 -0.17 7.17
CA LEU A 62 11.66 0.09 5.82
C LEU A 62 10.15 0.31 5.85
N ALA A 63 9.69 1.52 5.51
CA ALA A 63 8.29 1.79 5.28
C ALA A 63 7.95 1.50 3.82
N MET A 64 6.86 0.78 3.57
CA MET A 64 6.47 0.41 2.21
C MET A 64 4.95 0.46 2.03
N ALA A 65 4.52 0.74 0.81
CA ALA A 65 3.15 0.51 0.41
C ALA A 65 2.82 -0.98 0.46
N ARG A 66 1.53 -1.31 0.58
CA ARG A 66 1.06 -2.70 0.63
C ARG A 66 1.51 -3.49 -0.61
N LEU A 67 1.90 -4.75 -0.40
CA LEU A 67 2.20 -5.68 -1.47
C LEU A 67 0.94 -6.02 -2.29
N SER A 68 1.11 -6.51 -3.51
CA SER A 68 0.05 -7.16 -4.28
C SER A 68 0.51 -8.51 -4.81
N ASN A 69 -0.41 -9.48 -4.99
CA ASN A 69 -0.07 -10.77 -5.58
C ASN A 69 0.66 -10.62 -6.92
N GLN A 70 0.19 -9.69 -7.76
CA GLN A 70 0.73 -9.40 -9.07
C GLN A 70 2.15 -8.82 -8.99
N ASN A 71 2.40 -7.87 -8.08
CA ASN A 71 3.72 -7.25 -7.98
C ASN A 71 4.74 -8.15 -7.28
N ILE A 72 4.30 -9.01 -6.34
CA ILE A 72 5.16 -10.03 -5.74
C ILE A 72 5.78 -10.91 -6.83
N GLU A 73 4.97 -11.38 -7.78
CA GLU A 73 5.41 -12.24 -8.87
C GLU A 73 6.20 -11.46 -9.93
N LYS A 74 5.65 -10.34 -10.40
CA LYS A 74 6.24 -9.53 -11.49
C LYS A 74 7.62 -8.99 -11.16
N TYR A 75 7.88 -8.65 -9.91
CA TYR A 75 9.12 -8.01 -9.48
C TYR A 75 10.00 -8.91 -8.60
N ASP A 76 9.64 -10.17 -8.40
CA ASP A 76 10.35 -11.09 -7.50
C ASP A 76 10.61 -10.46 -6.10
N MET A 77 9.56 -9.88 -5.52
CA MET A 77 9.67 -9.10 -4.29
C MET A 77 10.17 -9.93 -3.11
N LEU A 78 9.88 -11.23 -3.08
CA LEU A 78 10.38 -12.13 -2.03
C LEU A 78 11.90 -12.23 -2.05
N LYS A 79 12.50 -12.29 -3.25
CA LYS A 79 13.96 -12.26 -3.39
C LYS A 79 14.51 -10.91 -2.94
N GLN A 80 13.91 -9.80 -3.36
CA GLN A 80 14.35 -8.47 -2.93
C GLN A 80 14.32 -8.29 -1.41
N LEU A 81 13.25 -8.76 -0.74
CA LEU A 81 13.13 -8.75 0.72
C LEU A 81 14.27 -9.55 1.39
N ARG A 82 14.59 -10.72 0.85
CA ARG A 82 15.71 -11.55 1.33
C ARG A 82 17.06 -10.87 1.12
N ASP A 83 17.31 -10.31 -0.06
CA ASP A 83 18.55 -9.61 -0.40
C ASP A 83 18.76 -8.36 0.48
N LEU A 84 17.67 -7.68 0.85
CA LEU A 84 17.65 -6.56 1.80
C LEU A 84 17.73 -7.02 3.28
N ASN A 85 17.86 -8.32 3.53
CA ASN A 85 17.93 -8.92 4.86
C ASN A 85 16.72 -8.61 5.75
N VAL A 86 15.54 -8.41 5.16
CA VAL A 86 14.30 -8.19 5.91
C VAL A 86 13.92 -9.47 6.66
N LYS A 87 13.78 -9.37 7.98
CA LYS A 87 13.43 -10.51 8.86
C LYS A 87 12.00 -10.49 9.35
N THR A 88 11.35 -9.33 9.30
CA THR A 88 10.02 -9.15 9.86
C THR A 88 9.25 -8.20 8.96
N ILE A 89 8.01 -8.58 8.66
CA ILE A 89 7.05 -7.77 7.93
C ILE A 89 5.83 -7.63 8.83
N VAL A 90 5.44 -6.39 9.10
CA VAL A 90 4.25 -6.07 9.90
C VAL A 90 3.19 -5.55 8.95
N ASN A 91 2.16 -6.36 8.71
CA ASN A 91 1.02 -5.94 7.89
C ASN A 91 0.09 -5.05 8.73
N LEU A 92 -0.17 -3.84 8.23
CA LEU A 92 -1.09 -2.88 8.85
C LEU A 92 -2.44 -2.79 8.11
N GLN A 93 -2.60 -3.49 6.99
CA GLN A 93 -3.85 -3.53 6.24
C GLN A 93 -4.94 -4.20 7.07
N GLN A 94 -6.14 -3.62 7.10
CA GLN A 94 -7.33 -4.31 7.63
C GLN A 94 -8.00 -5.17 6.54
N PRO A 95 -8.65 -6.30 6.89
CA PRO A 95 -9.39 -7.08 5.90
C PRO A 95 -10.42 -6.23 5.15
N GLY A 96 -10.42 -6.30 3.81
CA GLY A 96 -11.30 -5.51 2.94
C GLY A 96 -10.83 -4.07 2.69
N GLU A 97 -9.77 -3.62 3.35
CA GLU A 97 -9.20 -2.29 3.14
C GLU A 97 -8.74 -2.13 1.69
N HIS A 98 -9.12 -1.02 1.06
CA HIS A 98 -8.70 -0.66 -0.29
C HIS A 98 -9.03 -1.73 -1.36
N ALA A 99 -10.13 -2.48 -1.18
CA ALA A 99 -10.55 -3.57 -2.07
C ALA A 99 -10.73 -3.18 -3.55
N TYR A 100 -10.93 -1.89 -3.86
CA TYR A 100 -11.06 -1.37 -5.23
C TYR A 100 -9.82 -0.63 -5.74
N CYS A 101 -8.74 -0.55 -4.96
CA CYS A 101 -7.53 0.15 -5.33
C CYS A 101 -6.49 -0.78 -5.96
N GLY A 102 -5.77 -0.28 -6.97
CA GLY A 102 -4.76 -1.09 -7.68
C GLY A 102 -5.34 -2.39 -8.21
N PHE A 103 -4.73 -3.51 -7.81
CA PHE A 103 -5.18 -4.86 -8.16
C PHE A 103 -6.33 -5.40 -7.29
N GLY A 104 -6.78 -4.64 -6.30
CA GLY A 104 -7.81 -5.04 -5.35
C GLY A 104 -7.31 -6.01 -4.27
N ASN A 105 -8.25 -6.64 -3.59
CA ASN A 105 -7.96 -7.67 -2.58
C ASN A 105 -8.28 -9.06 -3.15
N ASP A 106 -7.54 -10.07 -2.70
CA ASP A 106 -7.79 -11.48 -3.04
C ASP A 106 -8.78 -12.12 -2.05
N GLY A 107 -8.94 -13.44 -2.14
CA GLY A 107 -9.86 -14.20 -1.29
C GLY A 107 -9.54 -14.16 0.22
N SER A 108 -8.33 -13.77 0.61
CA SER A 108 -7.95 -13.58 2.02
C SER A 108 -8.43 -12.23 2.59
N GLY A 109 -8.90 -11.32 1.73
CA GLY A 109 -9.29 -9.96 2.12
C GLY A 109 -8.14 -8.95 2.11
N PHE A 110 -6.91 -9.33 1.72
CA PHE A 110 -5.75 -8.46 1.56
C PHE A 110 -5.33 -8.33 0.08
N SER A 111 -4.46 -7.38 -0.27
CA SER A 111 -3.99 -7.26 -1.68
C SER A 111 -3.05 -8.37 -2.14
N TYR A 112 -2.57 -9.17 -1.20
CA TYR A 112 -1.69 -10.29 -1.43
C TYR A 112 -2.05 -11.44 -0.50
N ASN A 113 -1.73 -12.67 -0.89
CA ASN A 113 -1.88 -13.82 0.00
C ASN A 113 -0.74 -13.81 1.03
N PRO A 114 -1.02 -13.66 2.34
CA PRO A 114 0.03 -13.62 3.36
C PRO A 114 0.89 -14.88 3.44
N GLN A 115 0.37 -16.02 3.01
CA GLN A 115 1.12 -17.29 2.96
C GLN A 115 2.40 -17.18 2.13
N LYS A 116 2.40 -16.36 1.07
CA LYS A 116 3.57 -16.13 0.21
C LYS A 116 4.78 -15.52 0.95
N LEU A 117 4.56 -14.90 2.12
CA LEU A 117 5.64 -14.35 2.95
C LEU A 117 6.15 -15.33 4.01
N MET A 118 5.42 -16.42 4.24
CA MET A 118 5.72 -17.43 5.26
C MET A 118 6.42 -18.66 4.66
N ASP A 119 6.26 -18.88 3.36
CA ASP A 119 6.91 -19.94 2.57
C ASP A 119 8.33 -19.54 2.13
#